data_AF-A0A914IAK9-F1
#
_entry.id   AF-A0A914IAK9-F1
#
_cell.length_a   1.000
_cell.length_b   1.000
_cell.length_c   1.000
_cell.angle_alpha   90.00
_cell.angle_beta   90.00
_cell.angle_gamma   90.00
#
_symmetry.space_group_name_H-M   'P 1'
#
loop_
_entity.id
_entity.type
_entity.pdbx_description
1 polymer ?
#
loop_
_entity_poly.entity_id
_entity_poly.type
_entity_poly.pdbx_seq_one_letter_code
_entity_poly.pdbx_strand_id
1 'polypeptide(L)'
;MVPAEIFVPHKLLTPAYAQSKLFEVDFDAEALSEEQLAQAIADALGETIPELICKAVHFTGKLHAVELFKKCQEVERNGGMLTQNRNRRRTPGGVFMQLFNESTDVGEQQKKEMYKFGAEKQRQSGRFPKWWDKRKEQKEKREAEKRQLNQPETPDIIKDSELPRSNELIKPELNVPSGSMEDIPQDG
;
A
#
# COMPACT_ATOMS: atom_id res chain seq x y z
N MET A 1 -6.74 -15.95 21.79
CA MET A 1 -8.16 -16.30 21.59
C MET A 1 -8.96 -15.04 21.36
N VAL A 2 -9.67 -14.95 20.22
CA VAL A 2 -10.57 -13.84 19.92
C VAL A 2 -11.89 -14.06 20.68
N PRO A 3 -12.43 -13.06 21.42
CA PRO A 3 -13.72 -13.21 22.09
C PRO A 3 -14.83 -13.67 21.14
N ALA A 4 -15.70 -14.56 21.61
CA ALA A 4 -16.80 -15.15 20.82
C ALA A 4 -17.77 -14.11 20.23
N GLU A 5 -17.83 -12.91 20.82
CA GLU A 5 -18.66 -11.79 20.35
C GLU A 5 -18.09 -11.05 19.14
N ILE A 6 -16.86 -11.35 18.73
CA ILE A 6 -16.21 -10.63 17.62
C ILE A 6 -16.62 -11.24 16.28
N PHE A 7 -17.62 -10.59 15.70
CA PHE A 7 -18.25 -10.89 14.42
C PHE A 7 -17.26 -11.03 13.25
N VAL A 8 -17.36 -12.14 12.52
CA VAL A 8 -16.88 -12.22 11.13
C VAL A 8 -18.07 -11.86 10.23
N PRO A 9 -17.99 -10.78 9.45
CA PRO A 9 -19.09 -10.44 8.55
C PRO A 9 -19.25 -11.49 7.45
N HIS A 10 -20.36 -12.24 7.47
CA HIS A 10 -20.69 -13.27 6.47
C HIS A 10 -20.61 -12.77 5.02
N LYS A 11 -20.89 -11.49 4.78
CA LYS A 11 -20.70 -10.87 3.47
C LYS A 11 -19.27 -10.96 2.94
N LEU A 12 -18.25 -11.21 3.76
CA LEU A 12 -16.86 -11.32 3.32
C LEU A 12 -16.45 -12.75 2.93
N LEU A 13 -17.36 -13.72 3.08
CA LEU A 13 -17.16 -15.10 2.69
C LEU A 13 -18.09 -15.44 1.53
N THR A 14 -17.77 -16.50 0.79
CA THR A 14 -18.71 -17.06 -0.18
C THR A 14 -19.94 -17.60 0.55
N PRO A 15 -21.15 -17.52 -0.03
CA PRO A 15 -22.37 -18.00 0.63
C PRO A 15 -22.35 -19.49 1.01
N ALA A 16 -21.60 -20.29 0.27
CA ALA A 16 -21.44 -21.73 0.48
C ALA A 16 -20.24 -22.09 1.38
N TYR A 17 -19.61 -21.11 2.03
CA TYR A 17 -18.49 -21.35 2.92
C TYR A 17 -18.96 -21.97 4.24
N ALA A 18 -18.26 -23.03 4.65
CA ALA A 18 -18.39 -23.65 5.96
C ALA A 18 -16.99 -23.78 6.56
N GLN A 19 -16.85 -23.46 7.85
CA GLN A 19 -15.53 -23.49 8.50
C GLN A 19 -14.91 -24.90 8.51
N SER A 20 -15.72 -25.96 8.52
CA SER A 20 -15.25 -27.34 8.46
C SER A 20 -14.43 -27.63 7.20
N LYS A 21 -14.79 -27.02 6.05
CA LYS A 21 -14.04 -27.16 4.79
C LYS A 21 -12.58 -26.73 4.92
N LEU A 22 -12.29 -25.76 5.79
CA LEU A 22 -10.92 -25.32 6.02
C LEU A 22 -10.08 -26.41 6.68
N PHE A 23 -10.68 -27.25 7.52
CA PHE A 23 -9.99 -28.24 8.35
C PHE A 23 -10.01 -29.66 7.77
N GLU A 24 -10.97 -29.97 6.91
CA GLU A 24 -11.11 -31.29 6.27
C GLU A 24 -10.15 -31.48 5.10
N VAL A 25 -9.56 -30.40 4.58
CA VAL A 25 -8.73 -30.42 3.39
C VAL A 25 -7.24 -30.35 3.78
N ASP A 26 -6.45 -31.24 3.19
CA ASP A 26 -4.99 -31.16 3.14
C ASP A 26 -4.56 -31.17 1.67
N PHE A 27 -3.55 -30.37 1.35
CA PHE A 27 -3.09 -30.17 -0.03
C PHE A 27 -1.72 -30.79 -0.20
N ASP A 28 -1.57 -31.59 -1.26
CA ASP A 28 -0.29 -32.06 -1.75
C ASP A 28 0.18 -31.13 -2.88
N ALA A 29 1.30 -30.45 -2.65
CA ALA A 29 1.89 -29.50 -3.59
C ALA A 29 2.34 -30.16 -4.89
N GLU A 30 2.68 -31.46 -4.88
CA GLU A 30 3.17 -32.18 -6.06
C GLU A 30 2.04 -32.78 -6.89
N ALA A 31 0.90 -33.08 -6.27
CA ALA A 31 -0.25 -33.69 -6.93
C ALA A 31 -1.05 -32.72 -7.82
N LEU A 32 -0.97 -31.41 -7.56
CA LEU A 32 -1.78 -30.39 -8.23
C LEU A 32 -0.92 -29.42 -9.06
N SER A 33 -1.50 -28.91 -10.16
CA SER A 33 -0.94 -27.74 -10.84
C SER A 33 -1.01 -26.51 -9.93
N GLU A 34 -0.23 -25.47 -10.24
CA GLU A 34 -0.25 -24.22 -9.47
C GLU A 34 -1.65 -23.60 -9.44
N GLU A 35 -2.34 -23.58 -10.58
CA GLU A 35 -3.69 -23.03 -10.73
C GLU A 35 -4.73 -23.85 -9.97
N GLN A 36 -4.63 -25.19 -10.05
CA GLN A 36 -5.54 -26.08 -9.33
C GLN A 36 -5.37 -25.94 -7.82
N LEU A 37 -4.13 -25.91 -7.34
CA LEU A 37 -3.82 -25.71 -5.94
C LEU A 37 -4.34 -24.35 -5.45
N ALA A 38 -4.07 -23.28 -6.21
CA ALA A 38 -4.54 -21.96 -5.87
C ALA A 38 -6.07 -21.86 -5.77
N GLN A 39 -6.79 -22.44 -6.73
CA GLN A 39 -8.24 -22.45 -6.73
C GLN A 39 -8.78 -23.25 -5.53
N ALA A 40 -8.20 -24.41 -5.24
CA ALA A 40 -8.61 -25.24 -4.12
C ALA A 40 -8.35 -24.54 -2.77
N ILE A 41 -7.22 -23.85 -2.61
CA ILE A 41 -6.93 -23.02 -1.44
C ILE A 41 -7.95 -21.88 -1.34
N ALA A 42 -8.28 -21.20 -2.43
CA ALA A 42 -9.25 -20.10 -2.42
C ALA A 42 -10.63 -20.57 -1.96
N ASP A 43 -11.08 -21.72 -2.46
CA ASP A 43 -12.36 -22.33 -2.09
C ASP A 43 -12.37 -22.74 -0.61
N ALA A 44 -11.28 -23.35 -0.12
CA ALA A 44 -11.12 -23.76 1.28
C ALA A 44 -11.06 -22.56 2.25
N LEU A 45 -10.56 -21.40 1.80
CA LEU A 45 -10.55 -20.15 2.57
C LEU A 45 -11.89 -19.39 2.53
N GLY A 46 -12.82 -19.81 1.67
CA GLY A 46 -14.09 -19.12 1.43
C GLY A 46 -13.91 -17.77 0.75
N GLU A 47 -12.86 -17.61 -0.06
CA GLU A 47 -12.53 -16.32 -0.64
C GLU A 47 -13.49 -15.90 -1.73
N THR A 48 -13.79 -14.60 -1.73
CA THR A 48 -14.77 -14.01 -2.67
C THR A 48 -14.12 -13.50 -3.96
N ILE A 49 -12.79 -13.35 -3.95
CA ILE A 49 -11.96 -12.94 -5.08
C ILE A 49 -10.83 -13.98 -5.17
N PRO A 50 -11.08 -15.15 -5.76
CA PRO A 50 -10.11 -16.25 -5.79
C PRO A 50 -8.79 -15.86 -6.48
N GLU A 51 -8.82 -14.88 -7.39
CA GLU A 51 -7.61 -14.44 -8.10
C GLU A 51 -6.56 -13.84 -7.16
N LEU A 52 -6.95 -13.34 -5.98
CA LEU A 52 -6.00 -12.89 -4.95
C LEU A 52 -5.16 -14.04 -4.42
N ILE A 53 -5.80 -15.19 -4.19
CA ILE A 53 -5.11 -16.39 -3.73
C ILE A 53 -4.25 -16.94 -4.86
N CYS A 54 -4.74 -16.99 -6.10
CA CYS A 54 -3.92 -17.39 -7.24
C CYS A 54 -2.65 -16.57 -7.36
N LYS A 55 -2.75 -15.24 -7.24
CA LYS A 55 -1.58 -14.38 -7.28
C LYS A 55 -0.64 -14.59 -6.07
N ALA A 56 -1.18 -14.98 -4.92
CA ALA A 56 -0.38 -15.21 -3.72
C ALA A 56 0.44 -16.50 -3.87
N VAL A 57 -0.21 -17.57 -4.33
CA VAL A 57 0.43 -18.85 -4.65
C VAL A 57 1.52 -18.65 -5.70
N HIS A 58 1.25 -17.85 -6.73
CA HIS A 58 2.25 -17.52 -7.75
C HIS A 58 3.52 -16.87 -7.17
N PHE A 59 3.36 -15.95 -6.21
CA PHE A 59 4.52 -15.28 -5.59
C PHE A 59 5.27 -16.14 -4.57
N THR A 60 4.60 -17.07 -3.89
CA THR A 60 5.22 -17.94 -2.86
C THR A 60 5.72 -19.26 -3.43
N GLY A 61 5.15 -19.71 -4.55
CA GLY A 61 5.24 -21.08 -5.03
C GLY A 61 4.33 -22.05 -4.26
N LYS A 62 4.13 -23.24 -4.83
CA LYS A 62 3.20 -24.27 -4.32
C LYS A 62 3.52 -24.73 -2.89
N LEU A 63 4.78 -25.04 -2.60
CA LEU A 63 5.21 -25.56 -1.29
C LEU A 63 4.91 -24.56 -0.17
N HIS A 64 5.41 -23.32 -0.29
CA HIS A 64 5.16 -22.27 0.69
C HIS A 64 3.67 -21.89 0.78
N ALA A 65 2.91 -21.96 -0.32
CA ALA A 65 1.47 -21.74 -0.27
C ALA A 65 0.75 -22.77 0.61
N VAL A 66 1.11 -24.06 0.50
CA VAL A 66 0.59 -25.11 1.37
C VAL A 66 1.00 -24.88 2.83
N GLU A 67 2.24 -24.46 3.08
CA GLU A 67 2.69 -24.12 4.44
C GLU A 67 1.91 -22.93 5.03
N LEU A 68 1.69 -21.87 4.25
CA LEU A 68 0.88 -20.72 4.65
C LEU A 68 -0.56 -21.14 4.95
N PHE A 69 -1.12 -22.05 4.15
CA PHE A 69 -2.45 -22.61 4.38
C PHE A 69 -2.51 -23.40 5.70
N LYS A 70 -1.51 -24.25 5.98
CA LYS A 70 -1.41 -24.99 7.26
C LYS A 70 -1.28 -24.05 8.46
N LYS A 71 -0.46 -23.01 8.36
CA LYS A 71 -0.36 -21.94 9.36
C LYS A 71 -1.71 -21.23 9.56
N CYS A 72 -2.44 -20.97 8.48
CA CYS A 72 -3.79 -20.39 8.55
C CYS A 72 -4.76 -21.32 9.30
N GLN A 73 -4.74 -22.63 9.03
CA GLN A 73 -5.56 -23.60 9.77
C GLN A 73 -5.25 -23.56 11.27
N GLU A 74 -3.96 -23.52 11.66
CA GLU A 74 -3.54 -23.45 13.06
C GLU A 74 -4.05 -22.16 13.75
N VAL A 75 -3.89 -21.01 13.09
CA VAL A 75 -4.41 -19.73 13.61
C VAL A 75 -5.92 -19.80 13.79
N GLU A 76 -6.65 -20.36 12.82
CA GLU A 76 -8.10 -20.51 12.89
C GLU A 76 -8.56 -21.49 13.99
N ARG A 77 -7.84 -22.61 14.21
CA ARG A 77 -8.08 -23.52 15.35
C ARG A 77 -7.87 -22.82 16.70
N ASN A 78 -6.92 -21.90 16.78
CA ASN A 78 -6.64 -21.09 17.97
C ASN A 78 -7.60 -19.90 18.17
N GLY A 79 -8.69 -19.84 17.41
CA GLY A 79 -9.73 -18.82 17.50
C GLY A 79 -9.59 -17.68 16.48
N GLY A 80 -8.67 -17.79 15.54
CA GLY A 80 -8.44 -16.81 14.46
C GLY A 80 -7.71 -15.56 14.93
N MET A 81 -7.77 -14.52 14.09
CA MET A 81 -7.02 -13.28 14.28
C MET A 81 -7.91 -12.04 14.15
N LEU A 82 -7.61 -10.99 14.91
CA LEU A 82 -8.25 -9.68 14.77
C LEU A 82 -7.73 -8.89 13.57
N THR A 83 -8.55 -7.99 13.05
CA THR A 83 -8.05 -6.91 12.20
C THR A 83 -7.17 -5.95 13.00
N GLN A 84 -6.29 -5.20 12.34
CA GLN A 84 -5.34 -4.28 13.00
C GLN A 84 -6.06 -3.23 13.87
N ASN A 85 -7.23 -2.77 13.44
CA ASN A 85 -8.09 -1.85 14.18
C ASN A 85 -8.95 -2.53 15.26
N ARG A 86 -8.79 -3.84 15.47
CA ARG A 86 -9.44 -4.66 16.52
C ARG A 86 -10.98 -4.60 16.54
N ASN A 87 -11.61 -4.16 15.46
CA ASN A 87 -13.06 -3.98 15.41
C ASN A 87 -13.83 -5.23 14.94
N ARG A 88 -13.13 -6.22 14.39
CA ARG A 88 -13.72 -7.48 13.92
C ARG A 88 -12.66 -8.57 13.84
N ARG A 89 -13.12 -9.81 13.69
CA ARG A 89 -12.27 -10.96 13.38
C ARG A 89 -12.01 -11.00 11.88
N ARG A 90 -10.82 -11.42 11.48
CA ARG A 90 -10.47 -11.68 10.08
C ARG A 90 -11.23 -12.92 9.59
N THR A 91 -11.50 -12.93 8.29
CA THR A 91 -11.88 -14.16 7.58
C THR A 91 -10.64 -15.05 7.45
N PRO A 92 -10.78 -16.37 7.25
CA PRO A 92 -9.67 -17.26 6.96
C PRO A 92 -8.78 -16.73 5.82
N GLY A 93 -9.36 -16.29 4.70
CA GLY A 93 -8.58 -15.66 3.64
C GLY A 93 -7.86 -14.36 4.07
N GLY A 94 -8.47 -13.56 4.95
CA GLY A 94 -7.80 -12.41 5.56
C GLY A 94 -6.67 -12.77 6.54
N VAL A 95 -6.72 -13.96 7.17
CA VAL A 95 -5.62 -14.53 7.97
C VAL A 95 -4.51 -15.00 7.04
N PHE A 96 -4.85 -15.76 6.00
CA PHE A 96 -3.90 -16.19 4.98
C PHE A 96 -3.12 -15.01 4.38
N MET A 97 -3.80 -13.93 3.99
CA MET A 97 -3.15 -12.72 3.47
C MET A 97 -2.29 -11.99 4.51
N GLN A 98 -2.61 -12.09 5.80
CA GLN A 98 -1.75 -11.56 6.86
C GLN A 98 -0.45 -12.37 6.94
N LEU A 99 -0.55 -13.70 6.93
CA LEU A 99 0.59 -14.60 6.98
C LEU A 99 1.48 -14.45 5.74
N PHE A 100 0.88 -14.30 4.56
CA PHE A 100 1.58 -13.95 3.32
C PHE A 100 2.38 -12.64 3.48
N ASN A 101 1.78 -11.61 4.09
CA ASN A 101 2.44 -10.33 4.30
C ASN A 101 3.59 -10.43 5.32
N GLU A 102 3.51 -11.33 6.27
CA GLU A 102 4.53 -11.58 7.31
C GLU A 102 5.65 -12.53 6.83
N SER A 103 5.41 -13.35 5.81
CA SER A 103 6.42 -14.26 5.24
C SER A 103 7.66 -13.50 4.77
N THR A 104 8.84 -14.00 5.12
CA THR A 104 10.14 -13.50 4.65
C THR A 104 10.48 -13.95 3.24
N ASP A 105 9.76 -14.94 2.73
CA ASP A 105 10.02 -15.61 1.44
C ASP A 105 9.52 -14.76 0.26
N VAL A 106 8.64 -13.79 0.54
CA VAL A 106 8.07 -12.87 -0.44
C VAL A 106 8.73 -11.50 -0.29
N GLY A 107 9.30 -10.99 -1.39
CA GLY A 107 9.93 -9.68 -1.43
C GLY A 107 8.94 -8.53 -1.22
N GLU A 108 9.43 -7.40 -0.70
CA GLU A 108 8.57 -6.23 -0.43
C GLU A 108 7.86 -5.71 -1.69
N GLN A 109 8.50 -5.82 -2.86
CA GLN A 109 7.91 -5.43 -4.14
C GLN A 109 6.72 -6.31 -4.52
N GLN A 110 6.82 -7.63 -4.34
CA GLN A 110 5.72 -8.57 -4.60
C GLN A 110 4.56 -8.34 -3.63
N LYS A 111 4.85 -8.04 -2.35
CA LYS A 111 3.83 -7.64 -1.37
C LYS A 111 3.11 -6.36 -1.79
N LYS A 112 3.86 -5.33 -2.24
CA LYS A 112 3.28 -4.08 -2.76
C LYS A 112 2.40 -4.33 -3.98
N GLU A 113 2.84 -5.18 -4.90
CA GLU A 113 2.07 -5.56 -6.07
C GLU A 113 0.77 -6.28 -5.69
N MET A 114 0.85 -7.21 -4.74
CA MET A 114 -0.30 -7.92 -4.19
C MET A 114 -1.33 -6.96 -3.60
N TYR A 115 -0.90 -5.98 -2.78
CA TYR A 115 -1.82 -4.98 -2.23
C TYR A 115 -2.50 -4.12 -3.30
N LYS A 116 -1.74 -3.70 -4.33
CA LYS A 116 -2.30 -2.95 -5.45
C LYS A 116 -3.35 -3.76 -6.19
N PHE A 117 -3.04 -5.02 -6.49
CA PHE A 117 -3.95 -5.95 -7.17
C PHE A 117 -5.23 -6.19 -6.34
N GLY A 118 -5.11 -6.41 -5.03
CA GLY A 118 -6.26 -6.56 -4.14
C GLY A 118 -7.14 -5.32 -4.07
N ALA A 119 -6.55 -4.12 -4.01
CA ALA A 119 -7.30 -2.88 -4.03
C ALA A 119 -8.07 -2.69 -5.35
N GLU A 120 -7.46 -3.05 -6.48
CA GLU A 120 -8.10 -2.97 -7.79
C GLU A 120 -9.26 -3.97 -7.93
N LYS A 121 -9.05 -5.24 -7.56
CA LYS A 121 -10.10 -6.26 -7.61
C LYS A 121 -11.27 -5.94 -6.69
N GLN A 122 -11.00 -5.43 -5.49
CA GLN A 122 -12.06 -4.98 -4.59
C GLN A 122 -12.87 -3.83 -5.19
N ARG A 123 -12.23 -2.88 -5.90
CA ARG A 123 -12.94 -1.79 -6.61
C ARG A 123 -13.85 -2.34 -7.70
N GLN A 124 -13.32 -3.24 -8.54
CA GLN A 124 -14.07 -3.89 -9.61
C GLN A 124 -15.27 -4.69 -9.06
N SER A 125 -15.12 -5.32 -7.89
CA SER A 125 -16.21 -6.08 -7.24
C SER A 125 -17.34 -5.21 -6.64
N GLY A 126 -17.21 -3.88 -6.66
CA GLY A 126 -18.19 -2.97 -6.05
C GLY A 126 -18.25 -3.02 -4.52
N ARG A 127 -17.33 -3.74 -3.87
CA ARG A 127 -17.22 -3.86 -2.40
C ARG A 127 -16.50 -2.70 -1.73
N PHE A 128 -15.95 -1.76 -2.49
CA PHE A 128 -15.41 -0.53 -1.94
C PHE A 128 -16.54 0.35 -1.40
N PRO A 129 -16.56 0.67 -0.10
CA PRO A 129 -17.55 1.60 0.42
C PRO A 129 -17.36 2.97 -0.22
N LYS A 130 -18.44 3.61 -0.68
CA LYS A 130 -18.42 4.98 -1.26
C LYS A 130 -17.69 6.02 -0.38
N TRP A 131 -17.56 5.78 0.93
CA TRP A 131 -16.82 6.66 1.85
C TRP A 131 -15.29 6.65 1.63
N TRP A 132 -14.72 5.64 0.97
CA TRP A 132 -13.28 5.58 0.69
C TRP A 132 -12.84 6.63 -0.32
N ASP A 133 -13.64 6.88 -1.35
CA ASP A 133 -13.38 7.95 -2.33
C ASP A 133 -13.41 9.31 -1.63
N LYS A 134 -14.42 9.51 -0.76
CA LYS A 134 -14.55 10.70 0.08
C LYS A 134 -13.35 10.90 1.03
N ARG A 135 -12.78 9.81 1.55
CA ARG A 135 -11.59 9.86 2.43
C ARG A 135 -10.30 10.17 1.67
N LYS A 136 -10.17 9.67 0.43
CA LYS A 136 -9.04 9.99 -0.46
C LYS A 136 -9.09 11.46 -0.88
N GLU A 137 -10.27 11.94 -1.26
CA GLU A 137 -10.53 13.35 -1.58
C GLU A 137 -10.21 14.26 -0.37
N GLN A 138 -10.64 13.88 0.84
CA GLN A 138 -10.28 14.67 2.02
C GLN A 138 -8.78 14.66 2.33
N LYS A 139 -8.08 13.56 2.09
CA LYS A 139 -6.63 13.50 2.27
C LYS A 139 -5.92 14.41 1.26
N GLU A 140 -6.31 14.33 -0.01
CA GLU A 140 -5.80 15.19 -1.09
C GLU A 140 -6.10 16.67 -0.81
N LYS A 141 -7.30 16.98 -0.31
CA LYS A 141 -7.67 18.35 0.08
C LYS A 141 -6.81 18.88 1.24
N ARG A 142 -6.56 18.07 2.27
CA ARG A 142 -5.68 18.44 3.39
C ARG A 142 -4.21 18.57 2.97
N GLU A 143 -3.75 17.74 2.04
CA GLU A 143 -2.39 17.84 1.47
C GLU A 143 -2.25 19.07 0.57
N ALA A 144 -3.27 19.41 -0.22
CA ALA A 144 -3.32 20.62 -1.04
C ALA A 144 -3.37 21.90 -0.17
N GLU A 145 -4.17 21.89 0.89
CA GLU A 145 -4.27 22.98 1.87
C GLU A 145 -2.93 23.21 2.59
N LYS A 146 -2.26 22.12 3.03
CA LYS A 146 -0.90 22.22 3.57
C LYS A 146 0.13 22.75 2.57
N ARG A 147 0.00 22.41 1.29
CA ARG A 147 0.89 22.93 0.22
C ARG A 147 0.64 24.41 -0.07
N GLN A 148 -0.60 24.88 0.06
CA GLN A 148 -0.94 26.30 -0.08
C GLN A 148 -0.42 27.13 1.09
N LEU A 149 -0.54 26.61 2.32
CA LEU A 149 -0.08 27.31 3.54
C LEU A 149 1.46 27.42 3.64
N ASN A 150 2.20 26.52 2.98
CA ASN A 150 3.67 26.52 2.99
C ASN A 150 4.30 27.30 1.81
N GLN A 151 3.56 28.15 1.11
CA GLN A 151 4.18 29.07 0.15
C GLN A 151 4.86 30.23 0.91
N PRO A 152 6.15 30.52 0.69
CA PRO A 152 6.77 31.71 1.25
C PRO A 152 6.17 32.94 0.56
N GLU A 153 5.43 33.76 1.31
CA GLU A 153 4.94 35.03 0.80
C GLU A 153 6.13 35.95 0.55
N THR A 154 6.37 36.31 -0.71
CA THR A 154 7.28 37.40 -1.05
C THR A 154 6.62 38.71 -0.61
N PRO A 155 7.26 39.56 0.21
CA PRO A 155 6.66 40.82 0.59
C PRO A 155 6.57 41.76 -0.62
N ASP A 156 5.37 42.28 -0.85
CA ASP A 156 5.10 43.35 -1.81
C ASP A 156 5.92 44.59 -1.45
N ILE A 157 6.93 44.92 -2.26
CA ILE A 157 7.59 46.22 -2.20
C ILE A 157 6.79 47.20 -3.07
N ILE A 158 6.19 48.15 -2.36
CA ILE A 158 5.36 49.27 -2.79
C ILE A 158 6.01 50.05 -3.95
N LYS A 159 5.18 50.32 -4.97
CA LYS A 159 5.41 51.33 -6.01
C LYS A 159 5.32 52.71 -5.35
N ASP A 160 6.34 53.54 -5.50
CA ASP A 160 6.25 55.00 -5.66
C ASP A 160 7.65 55.63 -5.69
N SER A 161 8.05 56.17 -6.85
CA SER A 161 8.70 57.48 -6.93
C SER A 161 8.96 57.85 -8.39
N GLU A 162 8.45 59.01 -8.75
CA GLU A 162 8.44 59.65 -10.06
C GLU A 162 9.84 59.88 -10.64
N LEU A 163 9.96 59.71 -11.95
CA LEU A 163 11.09 60.17 -12.75
C LEU A 163 10.94 61.68 -13.03
N PRO A 164 11.95 62.52 -12.76
CA PRO A 164 12.19 63.70 -13.58
C PRO A 164 13.29 63.41 -14.60
N ARG A 165 12.99 63.71 -15.88
CA ARG A 165 13.98 63.83 -16.94
C ARG A 165 14.71 65.16 -16.82
N SER A 166 16.04 65.14 -16.84
CA SER A 166 16.84 66.21 -17.45
C SER A 166 18.20 65.71 -17.91
N ASN A 167 18.36 65.76 -19.23
CA ASN A 167 19.55 65.93 -20.05
C ASN A 167 20.80 66.53 -19.34
N GLU A 168 21.97 65.91 -19.50
CA GLU A 168 23.21 66.49 -20.09
C GLU A 168 24.54 65.91 -19.54
N LEU A 169 25.37 65.50 -20.52
CA LEU A 169 26.82 65.68 -20.64
C LEU A 169 27.85 64.79 -19.88
N ILE A 170 28.72 64.21 -20.73
CA ILE A 170 30.16 63.92 -20.58
C ILE A 170 30.56 62.46 -20.24
N LYS A 171 31.22 61.83 -21.24
CA LYS A 171 32.01 60.58 -21.22
C LYS A 171 33.40 60.83 -20.54
N PRO A 172 34.37 59.90 -20.60
CA PRO A 172 34.48 58.53 -20.09
C PRO A 172 35.69 58.42 -19.11
N GLU A 173 35.86 57.34 -18.35
CA GLU A 173 37.23 56.89 -18.05
C GLU A 173 37.32 55.40 -17.70
N LEU A 174 38.28 54.75 -18.36
CA LEU A 174 38.71 53.39 -18.11
C LEU A 174 39.38 53.30 -16.73
N ASN A 175 39.17 52.20 -16.01
CA ASN A 175 40.32 51.48 -15.47
C ASN A 175 39.97 50.00 -15.19
N VAL A 176 40.69 49.10 -15.86
CA VAL A 176 40.78 47.66 -15.56
C VAL A 176 42.05 47.50 -14.72
N PRO A 177 42.03 46.76 -13.61
CA PRO A 177 42.72 45.45 -13.63
C PRO A 177 41.96 44.39 -12.80
N SER A 178 41.65 43.22 -13.38
CA SER A 178 42.49 42.00 -13.37
C SER A 178 42.92 41.53 -11.98
N GLY A 179 42.36 40.40 -11.54
CA GLY A 179 42.76 39.70 -10.32
C GLY A 179 42.13 38.30 -10.26
N SER A 180 42.64 37.42 -11.11
CA SER A 180 42.54 35.96 -11.01
C SER A 180 43.19 35.43 -9.73
N MET A 181 42.67 34.36 -9.12
CA MET A 181 43.27 33.01 -9.22
C MET A 181 42.60 32.08 -8.20
N GLU A 182 42.26 30.90 -8.69
CA GLU A 182 41.95 29.67 -7.97
C GLU A 182 43.13 29.23 -7.08
N ASP A 183 42.88 28.53 -5.96
CA ASP A 183 43.29 27.12 -5.82
C ASP A 183 43.11 26.52 -4.42
N ILE A 184 42.97 25.20 -4.48
CA ILE A 184 42.45 24.20 -3.55
C ILE A 184 43.45 23.85 -2.42
N PRO A 185 42.97 23.48 -1.21
CA PRO A 185 43.85 23.06 -0.11
C PRO A 185 44.41 21.63 -0.29
N GLN A 186 45.71 21.47 -0.02
CA GLN A 186 46.34 20.20 0.36
C GLN A 186 46.87 20.28 1.79
N ASP A 187 46.40 19.36 2.64
CA ASP A 187 47.02 18.90 3.88
C ASP A 187 46.52 17.44 4.01
N GLY A 188 47.31 16.43 4.33
CA GLY A 188 48.58 16.37 5.04
C GLY A 188 48.51 15.12 5.90
#